data_AF-A0A5Y1VIQ7-F1
#
_entry.id   AF-A0A5Y1VIQ7-F1
#
_cell.length_a   1.000
_cell.length_b   1.000
_cell.length_c   1.000
_cell.angle_alpha   90.00
_cell.angle_beta   90.00
_cell.angle_gamma   90.00
#
_symmetry.space_group_name_H-M   'P 1'
#
loop_
_entity.id
_entity.type
_entity.pdbx_description
1 polymer ?
#
loop_
_entity_poly.entity_id
_entity_poly.type
_entity_poly.pdbx_seq_one_letter_code
_entity_poly.pdbx_strand_id
1 'polypeptide(L)'
;YSGRTPMHFWARRNNYQLLELAIKGGANVDMQTLLDPKSEYNETLLFEAVSEPETYRVTQLLIELGANVNFITPTSPLDNAKGSRNKKLLKDAGAMTSAQLDKKYNIYWDSEECEKDESYMEKYCKLLNDAIKKAKENG
;
A
#
# COMPACT_ATOMS: atom_id res chain seq x y z
N TYR A 1 -0.78 13.76 16.17
CA TYR A 1 -2.00 13.16 15.62
C TYR A 1 -1.59 12.06 14.64
N SER A 2 -2.29 10.93 14.58
CA SER A 2 -1.84 9.73 13.86
C SER A 2 -2.17 9.69 12.37
N GLY A 3 -2.68 10.77 11.75
CA GLY A 3 -3.04 10.82 10.33
C GLY A 3 -4.13 9.84 9.86
N ARG A 4 -4.59 8.93 10.73
CA ARG A 4 -5.49 7.83 10.39
C ARG A 4 -6.95 8.28 10.39
N THR A 5 -7.64 7.98 9.30
CA THR A 5 -9.10 8.10 9.20
C THR A 5 -9.79 6.86 9.82
N PRO A 6 -11.11 6.90 10.09
CA PRO A 6 -11.85 5.72 10.57
C PRO A 6 -11.64 4.46 9.71
N MET A 7 -11.51 4.62 8.38
CA MET A 7 -11.28 3.50 7.46
C MET A 7 -9.96 2.77 7.74
N HIS A 8 -8.90 3.46 8.18
CA HIS A 8 -7.63 2.83 8.55
C HIS A 8 -7.79 1.94 9.79
N PHE A 9 -8.55 2.40 10.78
CA PHE A 9 -8.86 1.60 11.96
C PHE A 9 -9.74 0.40 11.62
N TRP A 10 -10.72 0.56 10.73
CA TRP A 10 -11.54 -0.56 10.27
C TRP A 10 -10.70 -1.60 9.54
N ALA A 11 -9.77 -1.16 8.69
CA ALA A 11 -8.88 -2.04 7.97
C ALA A 11 -8.01 -2.87 8.92
N ARG A 12 -7.34 -2.21 9.87
CA ARG A 12 -6.46 -2.87 10.86
C ARG A 12 -7.21 -3.78 11.85
N ARG A 13 -8.50 -3.49 12.13
CA ARG A 13 -9.32 -4.26 13.08
C ARG A 13 -10.18 -5.33 12.41
N ASN A 14 -9.98 -5.62 11.12
CA ASN A 14 -10.74 -6.59 10.35
C ASN A 14 -12.25 -6.27 10.25
N ASN A 15 -12.64 -5.00 10.34
CA ASN A 15 -14.04 -4.55 10.26
C ASN A 15 -14.49 -4.38 8.80
N TYR A 16 -14.53 -5.49 8.07
CA TYR A 16 -14.80 -5.51 6.63
C TYR A 16 -16.18 -4.94 6.25
N GLN A 17 -17.22 -5.10 7.07
CA GLN A 17 -18.58 -4.63 6.74
C GLN A 17 -18.69 -3.10 6.64
N LEU A 18 -18.11 -2.37 7.60
CA LEU A 18 -18.11 -0.90 7.56
C LEU A 18 -17.23 -0.37 6.42
N LEU A 19 -16.09 -1.04 6.20
CA LEU A 19 -15.17 -0.68 5.14
C LEU A 19 -15.79 -0.90 3.75
N GLU A 20 -16.48 -2.03 3.56
CA GLU A 20 -17.23 -2.36 2.35
C GLU A 20 -18.32 -1.32 2.07
N LEU A 21 -19.13 -0.99 3.09
CA LEU A 21 -20.20 0.01 2.95
C LEU A 21 -19.62 1.38 2.54
N ALA A 22 -18.54 1.82 3.18
CA ALA A 22 -17.91 3.10 2.87
C ALA A 22 -17.37 3.14 1.42
N ILE A 23 -16.63 2.11 0.99
CA ILE A 23 -16.04 2.07 -0.35
C ILE A 23 -17.12 1.94 -1.43
N LYS A 24 -18.13 1.08 -1.23
CA LYS A 24 -19.28 0.98 -2.15
C LYS A 24 -20.11 2.27 -2.19
N GLY A 25 -20.08 3.06 -1.11
CA GLY A 25 -20.65 4.40 -1.03
C GLY A 25 -19.82 5.50 -1.68
N GLY A 26 -18.68 5.18 -2.30
CA GLY A 26 -17.83 6.12 -3.04
C GLY A 26 -16.57 6.58 -2.29
N ALA A 27 -16.27 6.01 -1.12
CA ALA A 27 -14.99 6.26 -0.48
C ALA A 27 -13.82 5.65 -1.29
N ASN A 28 -12.67 6.34 -1.31
CA ASN A 28 -11.49 5.87 -2.01
C ASN A 28 -10.91 4.59 -1.38
N VAL A 29 -10.79 3.51 -2.16
CA VAL A 29 -10.21 2.23 -1.73
C VAL A 29 -8.71 2.35 -1.40
N ASP A 30 -8.00 3.24 -2.09
CA ASP A 30 -6.58 3.55 -1.88
C ASP A 30 -6.40 4.76 -0.95
N MET A 31 -7.34 4.98 -0.02
CA MET A 31 -7.21 6.05 0.97
C MET A 31 -5.92 5.87 1.77
N GLN A 32 -5.14 6.93 1.81
CA GLN A 32 -3.86 7.02 2.50
C GLN A 32 -4.01 7.70 3.87
N THR A 33 -3.11 7.41 4.80
CA THR A 33 -2.97 8.20 6.03
C THR A 33 -2.60 9.65 5.70
N LEU A 34 -2.79 10.56 6.65
CA LEU A 34 -2.41 11.96 6.57
C LEU A 34 -1.43 12.27 7.71
N LEU A 35 -0.32 11.52 7.80
CA LEU A 35 0.67 11.70 8.85
C LEU A 35 1.38 13.05 8.71
N ASP A 36 1.80 13.36 7.48
CA ASP A 36 2.27 14.66 7.04
C ASP A 36 1.76 14.88 5.60
N PRO A 37 1.02 15.97 5.31
CA PRO A 37 0.55 16.28 3.95
C PRO A 37 1.66 16.43 2.91
N LYS A 38 2.91 16.64 3.36
CA LYS A 38 4.10 16.73 2.50
C LYS A 38 4.87 15.43 2.39
N SER A 39 4.44 14.38 3.10
CA SER A 39 5.12 13.09 3.13
C SER A 39 4.48 12.13 2.15
N GLU A 40 5.30 11.45 1.36
CA GLU A 40 4.87 10.28 0.56
C GLU A 40 4.86 8.99 1.41
N TYR A 41 5.20 9.07 2.70
CA TYR A 41 5.16 7.95 3.66
C TYR A 41 3.75 7.73 4.25
N ASN A 42 2.73 7.73 3.40
CA ASN A 42 1.38 7.47 3.84
C ASN A 42 0.97 6.03 3.53
N GLU A 43 0.51 5.33 4.55
CA GLU A 43 0.04 3.95 4.42
C GLU A 43 -1.38 3.95 3.84
N THR A 44 -1.65 3.07 2.87
CA THR A 44 -3.02 2.84 2.39
C THR A 44 -3.80 1.95 3.34
N LEU A 45 -5.12 1.86 3.15
CA LEU A 45 -5.96 0.87 3.84
C LEU A 45 -5.41 -0.56 3.72
N LEU A 46 -4.80 -0.90 2.57
CA LEU A 46 -4.23 -2.22 2.35
C LEU A 46 -2.98 -2.45 3.21
N PHE A 47 -2.12 -1.45 3.42
CA PHE A 47 -0.99 -1.54 4.35
C PHE A 47 -1.46 -1.84 5.78
N GLU A 48 -2.45 -1.08 6.25
CA GLU A 48 -3.02 -1.28 7.59
C GLU A 48 -3.61 -2.67 7.75
N ALA A 49 -4.35 -3.15 6.74
CA ALA A 49 -4.91 -4.49 6.74
C ALA A 49 -3.80 -5.54 6.83
N VAL A 50 -2.82 -5.53 5.93
CA VAL A 50 -1.85 -6.63 5.84
C VAL A 50 -0.87 -6.68 7.03
N SER A 51 -0.80 -5.62 7.83
CA SER A 51 0.08 -5.50 9.01
C SER A 51 -0.26 -6.44 10.16
N GLU A 52 -1.42 -7.10 10.16
CA GLU A 52 -1.83 -8.09 11.15
C GLU A 52 -2.27 -9.40 10.46
N PRO A 53 -1.98 -10.60 11.00
CA PRO A 53 -2.29 -11.86 10.33
C PRO A 53 -3.78 -12.22 10.25
N GLU A 54 -4.62 -11.72 11.17
CA GLU A 54 -6.04 -12.05 11.30
C GLU A 54 -6.98 -11.24 10.39
N THR A 55 -6.49 -10.17 9.78
CA THR A 55 -7.24 -9.20 8.97
C THR A 55 -7.47 -9.62 7.52
N TYR A 56 -7.24 -10.90 7.20
CA TYR A 56 -7.31 -11.41 5.82
C TYR A 56 -8.65 -11.19 5.11
N ARG A 57 -9.76 -11.04 5.84
CA ARG A 57 -11.07 -10.71 5.24
C ARG A 57 -11.09 -9.30 4.70
N VAL A 58 -10.53 -8.34 5.43
CA VAL A 58 -10.32 -6.97 4.93
C VAL A 58 -9.32 -6.98 3.77
N THR A 59 -8.20 -7.69 3.87
CA THR A 59 -7.22 -7.77 2.78
C THR A 59 -7.86 -8.29 1.50
N GLN A 60 -8.63 -9.38 1.59
CA GLN A 60 -9.39 -9.93 0.48
C GLN A 60 -10.39 -8.91 -0.08
N LEU A 61 -11.20 -8.28 0.77
CA LEU A 61 -12.17 -7.26 0.36
C LEU A 61 -11.51 -6.10 -0.39
N LEU A 62 -10.41 -5.55 0.13
CA LEU A 62 -9.71 -4.42 -0.49
C LEU A 62 -9.17 -4.79 -1.87
N ILE A 63 -8.60 -5.98 -2.02
CA ILE A 63 -8.15 -6.52 -3.32
C ILE A 63 -9.33 -6.65 -4.29
N GLU A 64 -10.45 -7.23 -3.84
CA GLU A 64 -11.67 -7.40 -4.65
C GLU A 64 -12.29 -6.06 -5.08
N LEU A 65 -12.15 -5.02 -4.25
CA LEU A 65 -12.59 -3.66 -4.53
C LEU A 65 -11.56 -2.84 -5.35
N GLY A 66 -10.47 -3.47 -5.81
CA GLY A 66 -9.52 -2.87 -6.74
C GLY A 66 -8.42 -2.04 -6.09
N ALA A 67 -8.13 -2.24 -4.79
CA ALA A 67 -6.99 -1.63 -4.12
C ALA A 67 -5.68 -1.87 -4.89
N ASN A 68 -4.82 -0.86 -4.94
CA ASN A 68 -3.50 -1.00 -5.52
C ASN A 68 -2.61 -1.89 -4.63
N VAL A 69 -2.49 -3.16 -5.01
CA VAL A 69 -1.66 -4.16 -4.31
C VAL A 69 -0.15 -3.89 -4.38
N ASN A 70 0.28 -2.94 -5.21
CA ASN A 70 1.68 -2.57 -5.41
C ASN A 70 1.99 -1.13 -4.97
N PHE A 71 1.10 -0.41 -4.27
CA PHE A 71 1.40 0.94 -3.78
C PHE A 71 2.65 0.95 -2.88
N ILE A 72 3.55 1.91 -3.06
CA ILE A 72 4.84 1.96 -2.36
C ILE A 72 4.87 3.09 -1.34
N THR A 73 5.25 2.74 -0.12
CA THR A 73 5.69 3.66 0.93
C THR A 73 6.81 2.98 1.73
N PRO A 74 8.07 3.39 1.52
CA PRO A 74 9.13 2.78 0.68
C PRO A 74 9.19 1.26 0.51
N THR A 75 8.32 0.52 1.18
CA THR A 75 8.10 -0.91 1.06
C THR A 75 6.76 -1.15 0.34
N SER A 76 6.54 -2.37 -0.14
CA SER A 76 5.25 -2.80 -0.70
C SER A 76 4.33 -3.40 0.37
N PRO A 77 3.02 -3.57 0.10
CA PRO A 77 2.13 -4.33 0.97
C PRO A 77 2.62 -5.77 1.17
N LEU A 78 3.25 -6.37 0.16
CA LEU A 78 3.77 -7.74 0.25
C LEU A 78 4.98 -7.85 1.19
N ASP A 79 5.83 -6.82 1.25
CA ASP A 79 6.97 -6.78 2.18
C ASP A 79 6.50 -6.75 3.64
N ASN A 80 5.44 -5.97 3.92
CA ASN A 80 4.92 -5.79 5.28
C ASN A 80 3.86 -6.82 5.70
N ALA A 81 3.38 -7.64 4.77
CA ALA A 81 2.30 -8.57 5.05
C ALA A 81 2.65 -9.58 6.15
N LYS A 82 1.84 -9.63 7.20
CA LYS A 82 1.88 -10.67 8.23
C LYS A 82 0.86 -11.78 7.94
N GLY A 83 1.19 -12.99 8.37
CA GLY A 83 0.34 -14.18 8.17
C GLY A 83 0.40 -14.76 6.76
N SER A 84 0.25 -16.08 6.65
CA SER A 84 0.33 -16.79 5.36
C SER A 84 -0.85 -16.46 4.44
N ARG A 85 -2.04 -16.18 4.99
CA ARG A 85 -3.24 -15.85 4.21
C ARG A 85 -3.12 -14.52 3.48
N ASN A 86 -2.70 -13.45 4.16
CA ASN A 86 -2.49 -12.14 3.51
C ASN A 86 -1.43 -12.22 2.41
N LYS A 87 -0.29 -12.86 2.71
CA LYS A 87 0.77 -13.09 1.72
C LYS A 87 0.27 -13.84 0.49
N LYS A 88 -0.58 -14.86 0.68
CA LYS A 88 -1.17 -15.62 -0.42
C LYS A 88 -2.12 -14.75 -1.25
N LEU A 89 -3.06 -14.06 -0.60
CA LEU A 89 -4.02 -13.17 -1.28
C LEU A 89 -3.32 -12.11 -2.12
N LEU A 90 -2.28 -11.46 -1.57
CA LEU A 90 -1.48 -10.46 -2.29
C LEU A 90 -0.78 -11.07 -3.51
N LYS A 91 -0.11 -12.21 -3.36
CA LYS A 91 0.58 -12.90 -4.47
C LYS A 91 -0.40 -13.33 -5.55
N ASP A 92 -1.54 -13.89 -5.18
CA ASP A 92 -2.59 -14.33 -6.10
C ASP A 92 -3.16 -13.12 -6.88
N ALA A 93 -3.16 -11.93 -6.27
CA ALA A 93 -3.54 -10.67 -6.90
C ALA A 93 -2.43 -9.98 -7.71
N GLY A 94 -1.25 -10.60 -7.84
CA GLY A 94 -0.12 -10.03 -8.59
C GLY A 94 0.69 -8.97 -7.84
N ALA A 95 0.61 -8.94 -6.50
CA ALA A 95 1.49 -8.11 -5.69
C ALA A 95 2.95 -8.56 -5.83
N MET A 96 3.85 -7.59 -5.85
CA MET A 96 5.30 -7.75 -5.93
C MET A 96 5.94 -7.08 -4.72
N THR A 97 7.13 -7.55 -4.32
CA THR A 97 7.95 -6.85 -3.33
C THR A 97 8.51 -5.55 -3.91
N SER A 98 8.92 -4.59 -3.08
CA SER A 98 9.57 -3.36 -3.57
C SER A 98 10.79 -3.68 -4.45
N ALA A 99 11.65 -4.61 -4.03
CA ALA A 99 12.81 -5.04 -4.80
C ALA A 99 12.45 -5.67 -6.18
N GLN A 100 11.30 -6.36 -6.27
CA GLN A 100 10.81 -6.87 -7.54
C GLN A 100 10.28 -5.74 -8.44
N LEU A 101 9.62 -4.74 -7.86
CA LEU A 101 9.14 -3.56 -8.56
C LEU A 101 10.30 -2.68 -9.06
N ASP A 102 11.33 -2.47 -8.24
CA ASP A 102 12.57 -1.78 -8.60
C ASP A 102 13.19 -2.39 -9.85
N LYS A 103 13.38 -3.70 -9.84
CA LYS A 103 13.91 -4.45 -10.98
C LYS A 103 13.00 -4.36 -12.20
N LYS A 104 11.68 -4.45 -12.01
CA LYS A 104 10.69 -4.41 -13.10
C LYS A 104 10.66 -3.07 -13.82
N TYR A 105 10.81 -1.97 -13.08
CA TYR A 105 10.75 -0.61 -13.63
C TYR A 105 12.13 0.05 -13.79
N ASN A 106 13.21 -0.70 -13.53
CA ASN A 106 14.59 -0.23 -13.60
C ASN A 106 14.82 1.04 -12.74
N ILE A 107 14.29 1.01 -11.51
CA ILE A 107 14.47 2.07 -10.51
C ILE A 107 15.54 1.62 -9.53
N TYR A 108 16.51 2.50 -9.26
CA TYR A 108 17.63 2.24 -8.36
C TYR A 108 17.31 2.78 -6.96
N TRP A 109 17.58 1.94 -5.95
CA TRP A 109 17.49 2.28 -4.53
C TRP A 109 18.88 2.27 -3.91
N ASP A 110 19.25 3.36 -3.22
CA ASP A 110 20.53 3.53 -2.56
C ASP A 110 20.34 4.01 -1.12
N SER A 111 20.73 3.19 -0.16
CA SER A 111 20.66 3.54 1.26
C SER A 111 21.62 4.65 1.64
N GLU A 112 22.79 4.76 1.00
CA GLU A 112 23.76 5.81 1.33
C GLU A 112 23.28 7.18 0.84
N GLU A 113 22.64 7.25 -0.32
CA GLU A 113 22.03 8.50 -0.80
C GLU A 113 20.82 8.89 0.04
N CYS A 114 20.05 7.90 0.52
CA CYS A 114 18.96 8.13 1.47
C CYS A 114 19.44 8.77 2.78
N GLU A 115 20.64 8.43 3.26
CA GLU A 115 21.23 9.03 4.46
C GLU A 115 21.70 10.48 4.23
N LYS A 116 22.03 10.85 2.98
CA LYS A 116 22.55 12.18 2.61
C LYS A 116 21.45 13.17 2.21
N ASP A 117 20.39 12.70 1.56
CA ASP A 117 19.27 13.51 1.07
C ASP A 117 17.96 13.01 1.70
N GLU A 118 17.45 13.76 2.68
CA GLU A 118 16.19 13.45 3.38
C GLU A 118 14.98 13.33 2.42
N SER A 119 15.05 13.94 1.22
CA SER A 119 14.01 13.85 0.20
C SER A 119 14.17 12.67 -0.77
N TYR A 120 15.29 11.93 -0.71
CA TYR A 120 15.59 10.83 -1.62
C TYR A 120 14.50 9.75 -1.61
N MET A 121 14.05 9.39 -0.41
CA MET A 121 12.98 8.42 -0.21
C MET A 121 11.65 8.85 -0.81
N GLU A 122 11.30 10.12 -0.66
CA GLU A 122 10.07 10.69 -1.22
C GLU A 122 10.11 10.62 -2.76
N LYS A 123 11.25 11.01 -3.34
CA LYS A 123 11.50 10.91 -4.79
C LYS A 123 11.42 9.45 -5.26
N TYR A 124 12.01 8.51 -4.51
CA TYR A 124 11.97 7.08 -4.82
C TYR A 124 10.53 6.56 -4.85
N CYS A 125 9.76 6.77 -3.77
CA CYS A 125 8.37 6.30 -3.67
C CYS A 125 7.51 6.88 -4.81
N LYS A 126 7.67 8.18 -5.09
CA LYS A 126 6.97 8.86 -6.17
C LYS A 126 7.30 8.28 -7.54
N LEU A 127 8.59 8.13 -7.86
CA LEU A 127 9.04 7.55 -9.14
C LEU A 127 8.46 6.16 -9.36
N LEU A 128 8.49 5.32 -8.32
CA LEU A 128 8.02 3.94 -8.41
C LEU A 128 6.49 3.87 -8.52
N ASN A 129 5.76 4.65 -7.72
CA ASN A 129 4.30 4.74 -7.80
C ASN A 129 3.83 5.30 -9.16
N ASP A 130 4.52 6.29 -9.71
CA ASP A 130 4.22 6.83 -11.05
C ASP A 130 4.44 5.77 -12.14
N ALA A 131 5.51 4.98 -12.04
CA ALA A 131 5.76 3.88 -12.98
C ALA A 131 4.68 2.80 -12.90
N ILE A 132 4.26 2.43 -11.68
CA ILE A 132 3.18 1.47 -11.43
C ILE A 132 1.85 1.97 -12.00
N LYS A 133 1.52 3.24 -11.76
CA LYS A 133 0.29 3.87 -12.28
C LYS A 133 0.28 3.87 -13.81
N LYS A 134 1.37 4.32 -14.45
CA LYS A 134 1.49 4.31 -15.91
C LYS A 134 1.36 2.90 -16.50
N ALA A 135 1.86 1.87 -15.82
CA ALA A 135 1.71 0.49 -16.29
C ALA A 135 0.25 0.00 -16.23
N LYS A 136 -0.53 0.44 -15.24
CA LYS A 136 -1.97 0.10 -15.10
C LYS A 136 -2.85 0.80 -16.15
N GLU A 137 -2.45 1.99 -16.60
CA GLU A 137 -3.19 2.75 -17.62
C GLU A 137 -2.94 2.26 -19.05
N ASN A 138 -1.85 1.52 -19.29
CA ASN A 138 -1.43 1.05 -20.61
C ASN A 138 -1.71 -0.45 -20.86
N GLY A 139 -2.32 -1.16 -19.91
CA GLY A 139 -2.67 -2.58 -20.00
C GLY A 139 -4.17 -2.79 -20.12
#